data_AF-A0A1I8P3H6-F1
#
_entry.id   AF-A0A1I8P3H6-F1
#
_cell.length_a   1.000
_cell.length_b   1.000
_cell.length_c   1.000
_cell.angle_alpha   90.00
_cell.angle_beta   90.00
_cell.angle_gamma   90.00
#
_symmetry.space_group_name_H-M   'P 1'
#
loop_
_entity.id
_entity.type
_entity.pdbx_description
1 polymer ?
#
loop_
_entity_poly.entity_id
_entity_poly.type
_entity_poly.pdbx_seq_one_letter_code
_entity_poly.pdbx_strand_id
1 'polypeptide(L)'
;MILIGNILEGLVIIALRVPFSLCFRSFTTEINTIHYEFNSKILSNFSLELLSCNDRNKINGSFSLAKNLNGMDALNWVTLDTKNGKQPTLYNLTSDVCKFVGKYDDYFNPVHSGVVKLIKKFIKGLPPHCPFKKSNTISVMGFYLDEDLLPPYLPDVNFTGFLGL
;
A
#
# COMPACT_ATOMS: atom_id res chain seq x y z
N MET A 1 24.85 -40.39 49.11
CA MET A 1 25.55 -40.36 47.81
C MET A 1 24.57 -40.91 46.78
N ILE A 2 24.41 -40.24 45.62
CA ILE A 2 23.51 -40.57 44.48
C ILE A 2 22.06 -40.12 44.73
N LEU A 3 21.39 -39.27 43.94
CA LEU A 3 21.77 -38.46 42.78
C LEU A 3 20.73 -37.32 42.70
N ILE A 4 21.15 -36.06 42.89
CA ILE A 4 20.38 -34.90 42.43
C ILE A 4 20.69 -34.81 40.93
N GLY A 5 19.89 -35.48 40.13
CA GLY A 5 20.01 -35.49 38.68
C GLY A 5 18.75 -36.13 38.13
N ASN A 6 18.12 -35.50 37.14
CA ASN A 6 16.91 -35.93 36.42
C ASN A 6 15.60 -35.19 36.76
N ILE A 7 15.65 -33.89 37.04
CA ILE A 7 14.49 -32.97 36.83
C ILE A 7 14.91 -31.81 35.91
N LEU A 8 15.88 -32.04 35.02
CA LEU A 8 16.34 -31.04 34.04
C LEU A 8 16.40 -31.60 32.61
N GLU A 9 15.72 -32.72 32.34
CA GLU A 9 15.49 -33.22 30.98
C GLU A 9 14.02 -33.06 30.52
N GLY A 10 13.15 -32.53 31.38
CA GLY A 10 11.72 -32.32 31.07
C GLY A 10 11.39 -31.01 30.36
N LEU A 11 12.38 -30.15 30.05
CA LEU A 11 12.14 -28.76 29.65
C LEU A 11 12.61 -28.36 28.24
N VAL A 12 13.04 -29.31 27.38
CA VAL A 12 13.71 -28.98 26.10
C VAL A 12 13.00 -29.51 24.85
N ILE A 13 11.83 -30.17 24.95
CA ILE A 13 11.16 -30.76 23.76
C ILE A 13 9.68 -30.36 23.64
N ILE A 14 9.38 -29.06 23.69
CA ILE A 14 8.16 -28.49 23.09
C ILE A 14 8.49 -27.13 22.44
N ALA A 15 9.60 -27.05 21.71
CA ALA A 15 9.97 -25.85 20.94
C ALA A 15 10.04 -26.10 19.41
N LEU A 16 9.73 -27.32 18.97
CA LEU A 16 9.83 -27.73 17.57
C LEU A 16 8.61 -28.60 17.28
N ARG A 17 7.62 -28.09 16.52
CA ARG A 17 6.59 -28.82 15.73
C ARG A 17 5.33 -28.00 15.41
N VAL A 18 5.38 -26.68 15.44
CA VAL A 18 4.62 -25.93 14.43
C VAL A 18 5.69 -25.37 13.51
N PRO A 19 5.81 -25.83 12.25
CA PRO A 19 6.52 -25.01 11.29
C PRO A 19 5.81 -23.67 11.39
N PHE A 20 6.51 -22.66 11.91
CA PHE A 20 6.19 -21.29 11.59
C PHE A 20 6.36 -21.27 10.08
N SER A 21 5.27 -21.57 9.38
CA SER A 21 5.16 -21.43 7.95
C SER A 21 5.36 -19.94 7.76
N LEU A 22 6.63 -19.54 7.62
CA LEU A 22 7.01 -18.33 6.92
C LEU A 22 6.27 -18.47 5.60
N CYS A 23 5.10 -17.83 5.56
CA CYS A 23 4.15 -17.95 4.47
C CYS A 23 4.82 -17.20 3.32
N PHE A 24 5.71 -17.88 2.61
CA PHE A 24 6.25 -17.39 1.36
C PHE A 24 5.04 -17.22 0.46
N ARG A 25 4.67 -15.97 0.16
CA ARG A 25 3.61 -15.69 -0.82
C ARG A 25 3.99 -16.39 -2.12
N SER A 26 3.06 -17.15 -2.69
CA SER A 26 3.26 -17.88 -3.94
C SER A 26 2.84 -17.08 -5.18
N PHE A 27 2.48 -15.81 -5.03
CA PHE A 27 1.89 -15.01 -6.10
C PHE A 27 2.51 -13.61 -6.22
N THR A 28 2.51 -13.09 -7.44
CA THR A 28 2.91 -11.72 -7.80
C THR A 28 1.68 -10.90 -8.14
N THR A 29 1.67 -9.64 -7.71
CA THR A 29 0.56 -8.72 -7.97
C THR A 29 0.93 -7.81 -9.14
N GLU A 30 0.14 -7.87 -10.21
CA GLU A 30 0.36 -7.05 -11.41
C GLU A 30 -0.71 -5.98 -11.57
N ILE A 31 -0.29 -4.81 -12.06
CA ILE A 31 -1.18 -3.71 -12.41
C ILE A 31 -1.49 -3.83 -13.89
N ASN A 32 -2.73 -4.19 -14.22
CA ASN A 32 -3.13 -4.48 -15.60
C ASN A 32 -3.78 -3.29 -16.30
N THR A 33 -4.54 -2.48 -15.56
CA THR A 33 -5.31 -1.39 -16.16
C THR A 33 -5.41 -0.24 -15.18
N ILE A 34 -5.36 0.98 -15.72
CA ILE A 34 -5.49 2.20 -14.94
C ILE A 34 -6.48 3.12 -15.65
N HIS A 35 -7.51 3.50 -14.91
CA HIS A 35 -8.47 4.51 -15.31
C HIS A 35 -8.30 5.70 -14.39
N TYR A 36 -8.28 6.91 -14.96
CA TYR A 36 -8.17 8.12 -14.18
C TYR A 36 -9.05 9.22 -14.77
N GLU A 37 -9.58 10.03 -13.87
CA GLU A 37 -10.22 11.30 -14.18
C GLU A 37 -9.56 12.35 -13.28
N PHE A 38 -9.28 13.54 -13.81
CA PHE A 38 -8.63 14.59 -13.03
C PHE A 38 -9.44 15.88 -13.04
N ASN A 39 -9.47 16.54 -11.89
CA ASN A 39 -10.15 17.83 -11.72
C ASN A 39 -9.16 18.97 -11.94
N SER A 40 -9.33 19.71 -13.05
CA SER A 40 -8.45 20.83 -13.41
C SER A 40 -8.48 22.01 -12.42
N LYS A 41 -9.47 22.08 -11.52
CA LYS A 41 -9.52 23.07 -10.43
C LYS A 41 -8.56 22.74 -9.29
N ILE A 42 -8.09 21.50 -9.20
CA ILE A 42 -7.18 21.00 -8.17
C ILE A 42 -5.80 20.76 -8.79
N LEU A 43 -5.74 20.07 -9.92
CA LEU A 43 -4.51 19.72 -10.62
C LEU A 43 -4.36 20.54 -11.90
N SER A 44 -3.22 21.20 -12.07
CA SER A 44 -2.91 21.94 -13.31
C SER A 44 -2.35 21.02 -14.39
N ASN A 45 -1.67 19.96 -13.98
CA ASN A 45 -1.23 18.89 -14.87
C ASN A 45 -1.37 17.55 -14.15
N PHE A 46 -1.60 16.51 -14.95
CA PHE A 46 -1.66 15.14 -14.52
C PHE A 46 -1.20 14.27 -15.69
N SER A 47 -0.28 13.36 -15.43
CA SER A 47 0.23 12.39 -16.39
C SER A 47 0.43 11.08 -15.65
N LEU A 48 0.00 10.00 -16.28
CA LEU A 48 0.13 8.66 -15.74
C LEU A 48 0.31 7.68 -16.90
N GLU A 49 1.32 6.83 -16.78
CA GLU A 49 1.73 5.88 -17.80
C GLU A 49 2.01 4.53 -17.14
N LEU A 50 1.47 3.47 -17.75
CA LEU A 50 1.76 2.09 -17.38
C LEU A 50 2.89 1.59 -18.27
N LEU A 51 4.00 1.23 -17.65
CA LEU A 51 5.20 0.74 -18.32
C LEU A 51 5.44 -0.72 -17.95
N SER A 52 5.75 -1.56 -18.94
CA SER A 52 6.23 -2.92 -18.68
C SER A 52 7.76 -2.90 -18.54
N CYS A 53 8.30 -3.41 -17.43
CA CYS A 53 9.74 -3.39 -17.14
C CYS A 53 10.15 -4.59 -16.29
N ASN A 54 11.04 -5.45 -16.82
CA ASN A 54 11.54 -6.66 -16.17
C ASN A 54 10.42 -7.57 -15.67
N ASP A 55 9.51 -7.96 -16.57
CA ASP A 55 8.37 -8.84 -16.29
C ASP A 55 7.40 -8.32 -15.21
N ARG A 56 7.39 -7.01 -14.95
CA ARG A 56 6.41 -6.36 -14.08
C ARG A 56 5.93 -5.05 -14.68
N ASN A 57 4.64 -4.79 -14.50
CA ASN A 57 4.06 -3.50 -14.83
C ASN A 57 4.32 -2.48 -13.72
N LYS A 58 4.73 -1.28 -14.11
CA LYS A 58 5.07 -0.16 -13.23
C LYS A 58 4.33 1.09 -13.68
N ILE A 59 4.00 1.93 -12.71
CA ILE A 59 3.38 3.22 -12.96
C ILE A 59 4.44 4.31 -12.88
N ASN A 60 4.55 5.07 -13.96
CA ASN A 60 5.16 6.39 -13.94
C ASN A 60 4.06 7.44 -14.00
N GLY A 61 4.29 8.58 -13.35
CA GLY A 61 3.35 9.68 -13.43
C GLY A 61 3.91 10.95 -12.83
N SER A 62 3.20 12.04 -13.08
CA SER A 62 3.49 13.32 -12.48
C SER A 62 2.23 14.14 -12.38
N PHE A 63 2.12 14.94 -11.34
CA PHE A 63 1.01 15.87 -11.17
C PHE A 63 1.49 17.16 -10.51
N SER A 64 0.76 18.24 -10.75
CA SER A 64 1.05 19.55 -10.18
C SER A 64 -0.24 20.19 -9.70
N LEU A 65 -0.13 20.89 -8.59
CA LEU A 65 -1.28 21.54 -7.96
C LEU A 65 -1.59 22.89 -8.64
N ALA A 66 -2.85 23.08 -9.02
CA ALA A 66 -3.37 24.35 -9.55
C ALA A 66 -3.54 25.41 -8.44
N LYS A 67 -3.68 24.98 -7.18
CA LYS A 67 -3.87 25.84 -6.00
C LYS A 67 -3.13 25.27 -4.80
N ASN A 68 -2.90 26.10 -3.78
CA ASN A 68 -2.38 25.60 -2.52
C ASN A 68 -3.41 24.65 -1.88
N LEU A 69 -2.96 23.49 -1.43
CA LEU A 69 -3.79 22.54 -0.69
C LEU A 69 -3.50 22.66 0.81
N ASN A 70 -4.51 23.11 1.56
CA ASN A 70 -4.44 23.23 3.03
C ASN A 70 -5.02 22.00 3.76
N GLY A 71 -5.78 21.19 3.03
CA GLY A 71 -6.51 20.01 3.50
C GLY A 71 -7.26 19.42 2.32
N MET A 72 -7.31 18.09 2.24
CA MET A 72 -7.99 17.36 1.18
C MET A 72 -8.29 15.95 1.67
N ASP A 73 -9.51 15.48 1.43
CA ASP A 73 -9.91 14.11 1.71
C ASP A 73 -9.66 13.25 0.48
N ALA A 74 -8.85 12.21 0.63
CA ALA A 74 -8.69 11.16 -0.36
C ALA A 74 -9.64 10.01 -0.03
N LEU A 75 -10.51 9.71 -0.98
CA LEU A 75 -11.40 8.55 -0.94
C LEU A 75 -10.69 7.38 -1.63
N ASN A 76 -10.53 6.26 -0.94
CA ASN A 76 -9.89 5.09 -1.49
C ASN A 76 -10.63 3.82 -1.07
N TRP A 77 -11.00 2.99 -2.04
CA TRP A 77 -11.55 1.68 -1.77
C TRP A 77 -10.97 0.65 -2.73
N VAL A 78 -10.98 -0.60 -2.28
CA VAL A 78 -10.54 -1.75 -3.08
C VAL A 78 -11.61 -2.83 -2.97
N THR A 79 -11.96 -3.44 -4.10
CA THR A 79 -12.86 -4.59 -4.20
C THR A 79 -12.11 -5.81 -4.70
N LEU A 80 -12.56 -7.00 -4.28
CA LEU A 80 -12.06 -8.28 -4.79
C LEU A 80 -12.92 -8.74 -5.96
N ASP A 81 -12.30 -9.16 -7.05
CA ASP A 81 -13.01 -9.80 -8.15
C ASP A 81 -13.14 -11.29 -7.87
N THR A 82 -14.33 -11.72 -7.41
CA THR A 82 -14.58 -13.14 -7.14
C THR A 82 -15.21 -13.83 -8.34
N LYS A 83 -14.95 -15.14 -8.48
CA LYS A 83 -15.48 -15.98 -9.57
C LYS A 83 -17.01 -16.00 -9.66
N ASN A 84 -17.70 -15.66 -8.57
CA ASN A 84 -19.17 -15.68 -8.49
C ASN A 84 -19.81 -14.33 -8.91
N GLY A 85 -19.03 -13.41 -9.47
CA GLY A 85 -19.49 -12.06 -9.85
C GLY A 85 -19.74 -11.11 -8.68
N LYS A 86 -19.55 -11.58 -7.43
CA LYS A 86 -19.61 -10.72 -6.24
C LYS A 86 -18.30 -9.93 -6.13
N GLN A 87 -18.40 -8.65 -5.79
CA GLN A 87 -17.25 -7.78 -5.58
C GLN A 87 -17.20 -7.28 -4.13
N PRO A 88 -16.85 -8.13 -3.15
CA PRO A 88 -16.75 -7.70 -1.78
C PRO A 88 -15.66 -6.62 -1.63
N THR A 89 -15.98 -5.57 -0.87
CA THR A 89 -15.04 -4.51 -0.54
C THR A 89 -13.99 -5.03 0.42
N LEU A 90 -12.71 -5.00 0.03
CA LEU A 90 -11.57 -5.32 0.89
C LEU A 90 -11.39 -4.24 1.95
N TYR A 91 -11.43 -2.98 1.54
CA TYR A 91 -11.50 -1.83 2.44
C TYR A 91 -12.11 -0.63 1.71
N ASN A 92 -12.66 0.29 2.50
CA ASN A 92 -13.11 1.61 2.05
C ASN A 92 -12.70 2.62 3.11
N LEU A 93 -11.85 3.57 2.73
CA LEU A 93 -11.21 4.52 3.62
C LEU A 93 -11.27 5.92 3.01
N THR A 94 -11.69 6.88 3.83
CA THR A 94 -11.47 8.31 3.57
C THR A 94 -10.31 8.76 4.44
N SER A 95 -9.29 9.37 3.84
CA SER A 95 -8.08 9.80 4.53
C SER A 95 -7.79 11.27 4.25
N ASP A 96 -7.53 12.04 5.29
CA ASP A 96 -7.03 13.40 5.15
C ASP A 96 -5.58 13.32 4.64
N VAL A 97 -5.36 13.75 3.40
CA VAL A 97 -4.07 13.70 2.70
C VAL A 97 -2.99 14.46 3.47
N CYS A 98 -3.34 15.56 4.13
CA CYS A 98 -2.39 16.36 4.90
C CYS A 98 -1.96 15.64 6.18
N LYS A 99 -2.88 14.95 6.85
CA LYS A 99 -2.54 14.10 8.00
C LYS A 99 -1.73 12.88 7.57
N PHE A 100 -2.11 12.29 6.43
CA PHE A 100 -1.46 11.13 5.84
C PHE A 100 0.04 11.34 5.60
N VAL A 101 0.44 12.52 5.08
CA VAL A 101 1.86 12.81 4.86
C VAL A 101 2.61 13.22 6.14
N GLY A 102 1.92 13.87 7.08
CA GLY A 102 2.53 14.54 8.21
C GLY A 102 2.77 13.68 9.45
N LYS A 103 1.86 12.77 9.80
CA LYS A 103 1.99 11.87 10.96
C LYS A 103 1.44 10.49 10.63
N TYR A 104 2.34 9.52 10.62
CA TYR A 104 2.06 8.14 10.21
C TYR A 104 1.54 7.27 11.37
N ASP A 105 1.83 7.66 12.61
CA ASP A 105 1.79 6.75 13.76
C ASP A 105 0.36 6.44 14.27
N ASP A 106 -0.67 7.13 13.76
CA ASP A 106 -2.04 7.05 14.28
C ASP A 106 -2.97 6.07 13.52
N TYR A 107 -2.50 5.38 12.48
CA TYR A 107 -3.36 4.51 11.66
C TYR A 107 -3.19 3.01 11.97
N PHE A 108 -4.24 2.39 12.52
CA PHE A 108 -4.25 0.99 12.97
C PHE A 108 -4.38 -0.07 11.86
N ASN A 109 -4.66 0.29 10.59
CA ASN A 109 -4.90 -0.69 9.52
C ASN A 109 -3.57 -1.10 8.83
N PRO A 110 -3.18 -2.40 8.86
CA PRO A 110 -1.95 -2.89 8.23
C PRO A 110 -1.90 -2.68 6.71
N VAL A 111 -3.04 -2.75 6.00
CA VAL A 111 -3.11 -2.48 4.55
C VAL A 111 -2.78 -1.01 4.29
N HIS A 112 -3.41 -0.10 5.05
CA HIS A 112 -3.15 1.34 4.95
C HIS A 112 -1.67 1.65 5.22
N SER A 113 -1.10 1.04 6.26
CA SER A 113 0.31 1.14 6.60
C SER A 113 1.23 0.73 5.44
N GLY A 114 0.93 -0.38 4.77
CA GLY A 114 1.64 -0.83 3.56
C GLY A 114 1.54 0.17 2.39
N VAL A 115 0.33 0.67 2.12
CA VAL A 115 0.07 1.67 1.07
C VAL A 115 0.84 2.97 1.33
N VAL A 116 0.90 3.46 2.57
CA VAL A 116 1.70 4.65 2.91
C VAL A 116 3.18 4.42 2.66
N LYS A 117 3.72 3.27 3.07
CA LYS A 117 5.13 2.92 2.84
C LYS A 117 5.44 2.87 1.34
N LEU A 118 4.55 2.29 0.54
CA LEU A 118 4.65 2.28 -0.93
C LEU A 118 4.67 3.70 -1.51
N ILE A 119 3.72 4.54 -1.09
CA ILE A 119 3.65 5.94 -1.54
C ILE A 119 4.95 6.68 -1.20
N LYS A 120 5.46 6.59 0.03
CA LYS A 120 6.71 7.24 0.42
C LYS A 120 7.93 6.69 -0.33
N LYS A 121 7.92 5.40 -0.69
CA LYS A 121 8.98 4.74 -1.46
C LYS A 121 9.06 5.26 -2.91
N PHE A 122 7.92 5.52 -3.54
CA PHE A 122 7.85 5.80 -4.98
C PHE A 122 7.49 7.24 -5.38
N ILE A 123 6.88 8.01 -4.48
CA ILE A 123 6.53 9.42 -4.73
C ILE A 123 7.64 10.32 -4.20
N LYS A 124 8.38 10.94 -5.13
CA LYS A 124 9.44 11.88 -4.79
C LYS A 124 8.91 13.31 -4.73
N GLY A 125 9.42 14.10 -3.79
CA GLY A 125 9.06 15.51 -3.65
C GLY A 125 7.70 15.76 -2.99
N LEU A 126 7.08 14.74 -2.39
CA LEU A 126 5.90 14.91 -1.57
C LEU A 126 6.26 15.73 -0.32
N PRO A 127 5.67 16.93 -0.10
CA PRO A 127 6.02 17.74 1.07
C PRO A 127 5.64 17.01 2.37
N PRO A 128 6.49 17.07 3.41
CA PRO A 128 6.22 16.37 4.67
C PRO A 128 5.05 16.99 5.44
N HIS A 129 4.72 18.24 5.15
CA HIS A 129 3.66 18.99 5.82
C HIS A 129 2.85 19.80 4.82
N CYS A 130 1.57 19.96 5.13
CA CYS A 130 0.73 20.94 4.49
C CYS A 130 1.05 22.37 5.00
N PRO A 131 0.75 23.41 4.21
CA PRO A 131 0.07 23.35 2.92
C PRO A 131 0.99 22.94 1.76
N PHE A 132 0.46 22.13 0.84
CA PHE A 132 1.16 21.86 -0.41
C PHE A 132 1.04 23.07 -1.32
N LYS A 133 2.19 23.63 -1.70
CA LYS A 133 2.24 24.83 -2.55
C LYS A 133 1.86 24.48 -3.99
N LYS A 134 1.14 25.40 -4.63
CA LYS A 134 0.84 25.34 -6.07
C LYS A 134 2.13 25.21 -6.90
N SER A 135 2.01 24.64 -8.09
CA SER A 135 3.08 24.56 -9.09
C SER A 135 4.29 23.69 -8.74
N ASN A 136 4.26 22.97 -7.62
CA ASN A 136 5.22 21.89 -7.37
C ASN A 136 4.79 20.66 -8.18
N THR A 137 5.61 20.26 -9.15
CA THR A 137 5.46 18.97 -9.84
C THR A 137 5.93 17.85 -8.91
N ILE A 138 5.01 16.97 -8.57
CA ILE A 138 5.26 15.76 -7.79
C ILE A 138 5.33 14.60 -8.78
N SER A 139 6.39 13.80 -8.69
CA SER A 139 6.64 12.69 -9.61
C SER A 139 6.54 11.34 -8.90
N VAL A 140 5.86 10.42 -9.56
CA VAL A 140 5.76 9.01 -9.20
C VAL A 140 6.58 8.23 -10.22
N MET A 141 7.60 7.50 -9.77
CA MET A 141 8.49 6.79 -10.68
C MET A 141 8.61 5.32 -10.30
N GLY A 142 8.27 4.45 -11.25
CA GLY A 142 8.45 3.02 -11.15
C GLY A 142 7.59 2.40 -10.05
N PHE A 143 6.42 2.99 -9.75
CA PHE A 143 5.54 2.47 -8.72
C PHE A 143 5.03 1.08 -9.11
N TYR A 144 5.18 0.13 -8.20
CA TYR A 144 4.59 -1.20 -8.30
C TYR A 144 4.11 -1.63 -6.92
N LEU A 145 3.24 -2.64 -6.89
CA LEU A 145 2.78 -3.23 -5.65
C LEU A 145 3.86 -4.20 -5.15
N ASP A 146 4.57 -3.77 -4.10
CA ASP A 146 5.56 -4.57 -3.39
C ASP A 146 4.85 -5.51 -2.42
N GLU A 147 4.81 -6.79 -2.75
CA GLU A 147 4.02 -7.79 -2.01
C GLU A 147 4.52 -8.00 -0.57
N ASP A 148 5.79 -7.69 -0.30
CA ASP A 148 6.41 -7.78 1.03
C ASP A 148 5.91 -6.66 1.97
N LEU A 149 5.41 -5.56 1.40
CA LEU A 149 4.81 -4.46 2.16
C LEU A 149 3.32 -4.65 2.41
N LEU A 150 2.71 -5.69 1.80
CA LEU A 150 1.29 -5.98 1.93
C LEU A 150 1.03 -7.05 2.99
N PRO A 151 -0.12 -7.04 3.68
CA PRO A 151 -0.41 -8.03 4.71
C PRO A 151 -0.55 -9.45 4.17
N PRO A 152 0.06 -10.48 4.80
CA PRO A 152 0.18 -11.83 4.24
C PRO A 152 -1.16 -12.57 4.06
N TYR A 153 -2.24 -12.07 4.64
CA TYR A 153 -3.59 -12.62 4.51
C TYR A 153 -4.32 -12.15 3.24
N LEU A 154 -3.70 -11.33 2.38
CA LEU A 154 -4.31 -10.96 1.11
C LEU A 154 -4.40 -12.20 0.19
N PRO A 155 -5.60 -12.49 -0.37
CA PRO A 155 -5.79 -13.66 -1.23
C PRO A 155 -5.16 -13.46 -2.62
N ASP A 156 -4.88 -14.57 -3.29
CA ASP A 156 -4.45 -14.60 -4.70
C ASP A 156 -5.69 -14.49 -5.62
N VAL A 157 -6.13 -13.25 -5.84
CA VAL A 157 -7.31 -12.89 -6.67
C VAL A 157 -7.04 -11.58 -7.41
N ASN A 158 -7.91 -11.24 -8.36
CA ASN A 158 -7.89 -9.92 -8.98
C ASN A 158 -8.53 -8.89 -8.04
N PHE A 159 -8.03 -7.66 -8.07
CA PHE A 159 -8.53 -6.55 -7.27
C PHE A 159 -8.78 -5.34 -8.16
N THR A 160 -9.84 -4.60 -7.85
CA THR A 160 -10.10 -3.29 -8.46
C THR A 160 -9.99 -2.22 -7.39
N GLY A 161 -9.11 -1.23 -7.62
CA GLY A 161 -8.90 -0.11 -6.71
C GLY A 161 -9.43 1.21 -7.29
N PHE A 162 -10.03 2.02 -6.43
CA PHE A 162 -10.43 3.39 -6.74
C PHE A 162 -9.68 4.35 -5.83
N LEU A 163 -9.16 5.45 -6.38
CA LEU A 163 -8.59 6.56 -5.63
C LEU A 163 -9.18 7.87 -6.17
N GLY A 164 -9.81 8.65 -5.30
CA GLY A 164 -10.39 9.96 -5.61
C GLY A 164 -9.90 11.05 -4.64
N LEU A 165 -9.88 12.29 -5.12
CA LEU A 165 -9.46 13.50 -4.43
C LEU A 165 -10.51 14.61 -4.54
#